data_AF-A0A5B0WRL6-F1
#
_entry.id   AF-A0A5B0WRL6-F1
#
_cell.length_a   1.000
_cell.length_b   1.000
_cell.length_c   1.000
_cell.angle_alpha   90.00
_cell.angle_beta   90.00
_cell.angle_gamma   90.00
#
_symmetry.space_group_name_H-M   'P 1'
#
loop_
_entity.id
_entity.type
_entity.pdbx_description
1 polymer ?
#
loop_
_entity_poly.entity_id
_entity_poly.type
_entity_poly.pdbx_seq_one_letter_code
_entity_poly.pdbx_strand_id
1 'polypeptide(L)'
;MASETRMKQFLLALFVVSLTACGGSSSDNVSPGNIVVEVPGSGDGDGDGDGGGDGGGDGGGDGNGDVVRSVIPAALESAIAPSGETANDGREIYDIDVTELPGGKLNPEGLLLGNDVIFRIKGGALSVSNG
;
A
#
# COMPACT_ATOMS: atom_id res chain seq x y z
N MET A 1 -7.11 63.29 27.12
CA MET A 1 -7.24 61.88 26.70
C MET A 1 -7.08 61.80 25.18
N ALA A 2 -5.85 61.65 24.67
CA ALA A 2 -5.59 61.52 23.22
C ALA A 2 -4.17 61.00 22.87
N SER A 3 -3.49 60.26 23.77
CA SER A 3 -2.05 60.00 23.57
C SER A 3 -1.56 58.60 23.97
N GLU A 4 -2.43 57.60 24.07
CA GLU A 4 -1.98 56.20 24.34
C GLU A 4 -2.28 55.23 23.19
N THR A 5 -3.10 55.62 22.21
CA THR A 5 -3.49 54.70 21.12
C THR A 5 -2.51 54.69 19.95
N ARG A 6 -1.66 55.72 19.80
CA ARG A 6 -0.76 55.85 18.64
C ARG A 6 0.57 55.09 18.77
N MET A 7 0.97 54.69 19.97
CA MET A 7 2.25 53.98 20.18
C MET A 7 2.11 52.45 20.05
N LYS A 8 0.88 51.90 20.14
CA LYS A 8 0.62 50.47 19.93
C LYS A 8 0.40 50.08 18.46
N GLN A 9 0.01 51.03 17.61
CA GLN A 9 -0.15 50.74 16.16
C GLN A 9 1.18 50.70 15.40
N PHE A 10 2.23 51.37 15.90
CA PHE A 10 3.56 51.30 15.28
C PHE A 10 4.30 49.98 15.57
N LEU A 11 3.92 49.26 16.63
CA LEU A 11 4.56 47.99 17.02
C LEU A 11 4.02 46.79 16.24
N LEU A 12 2.87 46.92 15.58
CA LEU A 12 2.26 45.83 14.79
C LEU A 12 2.77 45.77 13.33
N ALA A 13 3.41 46.84 12.83
CA ALA A 13 3.85 46.92 11.44
C ALA A 13 5.22 46.25 11.17
N LEU A 14 5.97 45.88 12.21
CA LEU A 14 7.32 45.30 12.07
C LEU A 14 7.34 43.76 11.95
N PHE A 15 6.19 43.09 11.97
CA PHE A 15 6.12 41.62 11.99
C PHE A 15 5.77 40.96 10.64
N VAL A 16 5.65 41.73 9.55
CA VAL A 16 5.09 41.24 8.27
C VAL A 16 6.14 41.02 7.17
N VAL A 17 7.45 41.15 7.45
CA VAL A 17 8.49 41.07 6.40
C VAL A 17 9.62 40.08 6.73
N SER A 18 9.29 38.81 6.96
CA SER A 18 10.33 37.76 7.10
C SER A 18 9.96 36.37 6.57
N LEU A 19 8.97 36.24 5.68
CA LEU A 19 8.54 34.93 5.14
C LEU A 19 8.83 34.74 3.66
N THR A 20 10.05 35.07 3.24
CA THR A 20 10.60 34.55 1.98
C THR A 20 12.02 34.07 2.18
N ALA A 21 12.19 32.74 2.22
CA ALA A 21 13.26 31.96 1.58
C ALA A 21 13.78 30.80 2.45
N CYS A 22 13.24 29.61 2.22
CA CYS A 22 14.03 28.39 1.96
C CYS A 22 13.03 27.29 1.57
N GLY A 23 13.03 26.86 0.31
CA GLY A 23 13.52 25.52 -0.02
C GLY A 23 12.42 24.48 0.28
N GLY A 24 11.49 24.21 -0.62
CA GLY A 24 11.81 23.72 -1.96
C GLY A 24 12.22 22.24 -1.88
N SER A 25 11.23 21.40 -1.61
CA SER A 25 11.12 19.97 -1.97
C SER A 25 12.30 19.03 -1.69
N SER A 26 12.18 18.26 -0.60
CA SER A 26 12.04 16.79 -0.66
C SER A 26 11.71 16.31 0.75
N SER A 27 10.41 16.10 1.01
CA SER A 27 9.99 15.39 2.21
C SER A 27 10.27 13.91 2.01
N ASP A 28 11.25 13.41 2.75
CA ASP A 28 11.26 12.02 3.20
C ASP A 28 10.03 11.79 4.09
N ASN A 29 8.88 11.61 3.45
CA ASN A 29 7.70 11.05 4.09
C ASN A 29 7.90 9.54 4.16
N VAL A 30 8.76 9.10 5.08
CA VAL A 30 8.73 7.71 5.53
C VAL A 30 7.45 7.57 6.34
N SER A 31 6.41 7.06 5.67
CA SER A 31 5.16 6.67 6.32
C SER A 31 5.49 5.63 7.40
N PRO A 32 5.10 5.82 8.67
CA PRO A 32 5.31 4.81 9.69
C PRO A 32 4.36 3.66 9.40
N GLY A 33 4.85 2.57 8.81
CA GLY A 33 4.03 1.37 8.65
C GLY A 33 4.51 0.28 7.70
N ASN A 34 5.46 0.54 6.78
CA ASN A 34 6.02 -0.53 5.96
C ASN A 34 7.28 -1.08 6.65
N ILE A 35 7.13 -2.17 7.39
CA ILE A 35 8.27 -3.04 7.72
C ILE A 35 8.65 -3.74 6.41
N VAL A 36 9.55 -3.11 5.66
CA VAL A 36 10.30 -3.80 4.61
C VAL A 36 11.35 -4.61 5.35
N VAL A 37 11.18 -5.93 5.38
CA VAL A 37 12.28 -6.83 5.75
C VAL A 37 13.26 -6.79 4.60
N GLU A 38 14.28 -5.92 4.71
CA GLU A 38 15.44 -5.98 3.84
C GLU A 38 16.20 -7.26 4.16
N VAL A 39 16.11 -8.24 3.26
CA VAL A 39 17.07 -9.34 3.22
C VAL A 39 18.43 -8.70 2.90
N PRO A 40 19.49 -8.90 3.70
CA PRO A 40 20.79 -8.33 3.40
C PRO A 40 21.36 -9.02 2.15
N GLY A 41 21.11 -8.41 0.99
CA GLY A 41 21.79 -8.72 -0.25
C GLY A 41 23.15 -8.03 -0.24
N SER A 42 24.19 -8.75 0.16
CA SER A 42 25.56 -8.34 -0.16
C SER A 42 25.72 -8.35 -1.68
N GLY A 43 25.85 -7.16 -2.26
CA GLY A 43 25.98 -6.98 -3.70
C GLY A 43 26.73 -5.71 -4.01
N ASP A 44 28.06 -5.77 -3.88
CA ASP A 44 28.97 -4.81 -4.49
C ASP A 44 28.82 -4.90 -6.02
N GLY A 45 28.52 -3.78 -6.67
CA GLY A 45 28.28 -3.76 -8.10
C GLY A 45 28.33 -2.35 -8.67
N ASP A 46 29.54 -1.80 -8.76
CA ASP A 46 29.83 -0.64 -9.60
C ASP A 46 29.52 -1.01 -11.06
N GLY A 47 28.58 -0.30 -11.67
CA GLY A 47 28.14 -0.54 -13.04
C GLY A 47 27.87 0.77 -13.76
N ASP A 48 28.93 1.42 -14.22
CA ASP A 48 28.84 2.47 -15.25
C ASP A 48 28.38 1.80 -16.56
N GLY A 49 27.13 2.06 -16.95
CA GLY A 49 26.54 1.51 -18.16
C GLY A 49 25.94 2.60 -19.03
N ASP A 50 26.77 3.20 -19.89
CA ASP A 50 26.34 3.99 -21.05
C ASP A 50 25.71 3.06 -22.10
N GLY A 51 24.51 2.55 -21.80
CA GLY A 51 23.76 1.63 -22.64
C GLY A 51 22.66 2.34 -23.41
N GLY A 52 23.01 2.97 -24.54
CA GLY A 52 22.01 3.28 -25.57
C GLY A 52 21.41 1.98 -26.08
N GLY A 53 20.13 1.76 -25.78
CA GLY A 53 19.42 0.54 -26.15
C GLY A 53 17.97 0.86 -26.48
N ASP A 54 17.70 1.06 -27.76
CA ASP A 54 16.39 1.05 -28.40
C ASP A 54 15.83 -0.40 -28.35
N GLY A 55 15.56 -0.87 -27.14
CA GLY A 55 15.01 -2.18 -26.85
C GLY A 55 13.51 -2.16 -27.06
N GLY A 56 13.06 -2.37 -28.30
CA GLY A 56 11.72 -2.87 -28.60
C GLY A 56 11.54 -4.24 -27.94
N GLY A 57 11.10 -4.23 -26.68
CA GLY A 57 10.78 -5.43 -25.93
C GLY A 57 9.34 -5.84 -26.23
N ASP A 58 9.15 -6.58 -27.31
CA ASP A 58 7.90 -7.29 -27.59
C ASP A 58 7.82 -8.49 -26.64
N GLY A 59 7.69 -8.21 -25.34
CA GLY A 59 7.56 -9.19 -24.27
C GLY A 59 6.19 -9.84 -24.31
N GLY A 60 5.91 -10.59 -25.37
CA GLY A 60 4.80 -11.53 -25.44
C GLY A 60 5.10 -12.72 -24.53
N GLY A 61 5.03 -12.49 -23.21
CA GLY A 61 4.95 -13.58 -22.25
C GLY A 61 3.65 -14.33 -22.53
N ASP A 62 3.77 -15.59 -22.89
CA ASP A 62 2.69 -16.52 -23.21
C ASP A 62 1.87 -16.93 -21.99
N GLY A 63 1.88 -16.12 -20.91
CA GLY A 63 0.83 -15.96 -19.90
C GLY A 63 0.35 -17.20 -19.14
N ASN A 64 0.85 -18.38 -19.47
CA ASN A 64 0.40 -19.65 -18.93
C ASN A 64 1.15 -19.92 -17.62
N GLY A 65 1.05 -18.97 -16.70
CA GLY A 65 1.38 -19.26 -15.31
C GLY A 65 0.46 -20.38 -14.84
N ASP A 66 1.03 -21.44 -14.26
CA ASP A 66 0.24 -22.55 -13.73
C ASP A 66 -0.87 -22.02 -12.81
N VAL A 67 -2.11 -22.44 -13.08
CA VAL A 67 -3.25 -22.06 -12.27
C VAL A 67 -3.29 -22.95 -11.03
N VAL A 68 -2.95 -22.36 -9.88
CA VAL A 68 -3.12 -22.94 -8.56
C VAL A 68 -4.53 -22.62 -8.07
N ARG A 69 -5.30 -23.67 -7.77
CA ARG A 69 -6.67 -23.54 -7.26
C ARG A 69 -6.69 -23.16 -5.80
N SER A 70 -7.60 -22.25 -5.45
CA SER A 70 -7.87 -21.90 -4.07
C SER A 70 -8.68 -22.99 -3.36
N VAL A 71 -8.40 -23.21 -2.08
CA VAL A 71 -9.14 -24.12 -1.20
C VAL A 71 -9.56 -23.31 0.03
N ILE A 72 -10.87 -23.13 0.20
CA ILE A 72 -11.46 -22.41 1.33
C ILE A 72 -12.06 -23.46 2.28
N PRO A 73 -11.57 -23.56 3.53
CA PRO A 73 -12.16 -24.42 4.55
C PRO A 73 -13.61 -24.02 4.85
N ALA A 74 -14.47 -25.00 5.14
CA ALA A 74 -15.88 -24.75 5.48
C ALA A 74 -16.06 -23.75 6.64
N ALA A 75 -15.12 -23.74 7.60
CA ALA A 75 -15.13 -22.81 8.73
C ALA A 75 -14.94 -21.32 8.32
N LEU A 76 -14.51 -21.06 7.09
CA LEU A 76 -14.26 -19.72 6.56
C LEU A 76 -15.25 -19.33 5.45
N GLU A 77 -16.20 -20.18 5.05
CA GLU A 77 -17.15 -19.88 3.96
C GLU A 77 -18.05 -18.66 4.25
N SER A 78 -18.33 -18.37 5.53
CA SER A 78 -19.08 -17.17 5.91
C SER A 78 -18.24 -15.89 5.81
N ALA A 79 -16.92 -16.00 5.93
CA ALA A 79 -16.00 -14.85 5.91
C ALA A 79 -15.30 -14.69 4.56
N ILE A 80 -15.20 -15.73 3.74
CA ILE A 80 -14.57 -15.74 2.42
C ILE A 80 -15.59 -16.21 1.40
N ALA A 81 -16.17 -15.27 0.66
CA ALA A 81 -17.28 -15.55 -0.25
C ALA A 81 -17.13 -14.82 -1.59
N PRO A 82 -17.77 -15.32 -2.67
CA PRO A 82 -17.83 -14.59 -3.93
C PRO A 82 -18.44 -13.21 -3.73
N SER A 83 -17.79 -12.19 -4.27
CA SER A 83 -18.30 -10.81 -4.25
C SER A 83 -19.42 -10.58 -5.27
N GLY A 84 -19.54 -11.46 -6.26
CA GLY A 84 -20.37 -11.26 -7.45
C GLY A 84 -19.73 -10.33 -8.50
N GLU A 85 -18.49 -9.89 -8.29
CA GLU A 85 -17.73 -9.06 -9.22
C GLU A 85 -16.66 -9.89 -9.96
N THR A 86 -16.31 -9.43 -11.16
CA THR A 86 -15.22 -9.99 -11.97
C THR A 86 -14.18 -8.92 -12.23
N ALA A 87 -12.91 -9.29 -12.08
CA ALA A 87 -11.79 -8.40 -12.35
C ALA A 87 -11.57 -8.20 -13.86
N ASN A 88 -10.73 -7.21 -14.21
CA ASN A 88 -10.42 -6.88 -15.60
C ASN A 88 -9.75 -8.04 -16.37
N ASP A 89 -9.09 -8.95 -15.65
CA ASP A 89 -8.45 -10.16 -16.20
C ASP A 89 -9.40 -11.36 -16.30
N GLY A 90 -10.69 -11.18 -15.98
CA GLY A 90 -11.72 -12.20 -16.06
C GLY A 90 -11.82 -13.11 -14.84
N ARG A 91 -10.96 -12.96 -13.82
CA ARG A 91 -11.05 -13.76 -12.59
C ARG A 91 -12.16 -13.25 -11.67
N GLU A 92 -12.81 -14.19 -10.98
CA GLU A 92 -13.80 -13.86 -9.95
C GLU A 92 -13.12 -13.22 -8.74
N ILE A 93 -13.80 -12.26 -8.11
CA ILE A 93 -13.33 -11.62 -6.88
C ILE A 93 -14.04 -12.26 -5.69
N TYR A 94 -13.28 -12.75 -4.73
CA TYR A 94 -13.74 -13.21 -3.43
C TYR A 94 -13.45 -12.14 -2.39
N ASP A 95 -14.45 -11.82 -1.57
CA ASP A 95 -14.29 -10.93 -0.43
C ASP A 95 -13.90 -11.73 0.81
N ILE A 96 -12.83 -11.30 1.48
CA ILE A 96 -12.48 -11.69 2.84
C ILE A 96 -13.05 -10.62 3.77
N ASP A 97 -14.21 -10.89 4.37
CA ASP A 97 -14.83 -10.02 5.37
C ASP A 97 -14.20 -10.25 6.75
N VAL A 98 -13.36 -9.31 7.16
CA VAL A 98 -12.66 -9.36 8.45
C VAL A 98 -13.63 -9.30 9.62
N THR A 99 -14.83 -8.72 9.45
CA THR A 99 -15.81 -8.63 10.54
C THR A 99 -16.46 -9.98 10.87
N GLU A 100 -16.44 -10.90 9.91
CA GLU A 100 -16.96 -12.27 10.05
C GLU A 100 -15.87 -13.27 10.48
N LEU A 101 -14.60 -12.83 10.58
CA LEU A 101 -13.50 -13.69 11.02
C LEU A 101 -13.54 -13.93 12.54
N PRO A 102 -13.41 -15.19 13.00
CA PRO A 102 -13.31 -15.49 14.42
C PRO A 102 -12.16 -14.73 15.09
N GLY A 103 -12.51 -13.87 16.06
CA GLY A 103 -11.52 -13.04 16.76
C GLY A 103 -10.83 -11.99 15.89
N GLY A 104 -11.36 -11.69 14.70
CA GLY A 104 -10.75 -10.79 13.71
C GLY A 104 -9.49 -11.35 13.07
N LYS A 105 -9.27 -12.67 13.14
CA LYS A 105 -8.08 -13.32 12.62
C LYS A 105 -8.42 -14.45 11.66
N LEU A 106 -7.67 -14.50 10.58
CA LEU A 106 -7.71 -15.59 9.62
C LEU A 106 -6.80 -16.71 10.12
N ASN A 107 -7.38 -17.88 10.40
CA ASN A 107 -6.62 -19.10 10.62
C ASN A 107 -6.22 -19.67 9.25
N PRO A 108 -4.92 -19.77 8.91
CA PRO A 108 -4.48 -20.28 7.62
C PRO A 108 -4.54 -21.82 7.53
N GLU A 109 -4.86 -22.53 8.62
CA GLU A 109 -4.92 -23.99 8.62
C GLU A 109 -5.94 -24.52 7.61
N GLY A 110 -5.45 -25.28 6.62
CA GLY A 110 -6.26 -25.84 5.53
C GLY A 110 -6.68 -24.82 4.45
N LEU A 111 -6.31 -23.54 4.59
CA LEU A 111 -6.57 -22.50 3.60
C LEU A 111 -5.46 -22.47 2.56
N LEU A 112 -5.83 -22.58 1.28
CA LEU A 112 -4.93 -22.33 0.15
C LEU A 112 -5.47 -21.15 -0.66
N LEU A 113 -4.70 -20.07 -0.72
CA LEU A 113 -5.00 -18.93 -1.58
C LEU A 113 -4.23 -19.09 -2.90
N GLY A 114 -4.93 -19.53 -3.93
CA GLY A 114 -4.38 -19.73 -5.27
C GLY A 114 -4.34 -18.44 -6.10
N ASN A 115 -3.99 -18.58 -7.38
CA ASN A 115 -4.02 -17.48 -8.36
C ASN A 115 -5.23 -17.56 -9.30
N ASP A 116 -6.16 -18.48 -9.06
CA ASP A 116 -7.36 -18.70 -9.88
C ASP A 116 -8.47 -17.65 -9.65
N VAL A 117 -8.44 -16.98 -8.51
CA VAL A 117 -9.35 -15.88 -8.14
C VAL A 117 -8.58 -14.69 -7.57
N ILE A 118 -9.26 -13.56 -7.41
CA ILE A 118 -8.71 -12.40 -6.70
C ILE A 118 -9.34 -12.32 -5.32
N PHE A 119 -8.51 -12.20 -4.29
CA PHE A 119 -8.97 -11.97 -2.92
C PHE A 119 -8.93 -10.48 -2.58
N ARG A 120 -10.07 -9.94 -2.16
CA ARG A 120 -10.22 -8.57 -1.70
C ARG A 120 -10.53 -8.55 -0.21
N ILE A 121 -9.80 -7.75 0.54
CA ILE A 121 -10.02 -7.61 1.98
C ILE A 121 -11.06 -6.51 2.22
N LYS A 122 -12.06 -6.81 3.06
CA LYS A 122 -13.09 -5.86 3.53
C LYS A 122 -13.21 -5.92 5.04
N GLY A 123 -13.85 -4.91 5.62
CA GLY A 123 -14.17 -4.91 7.06
C GLY A 123 -13.01 -4.52 7.99
N GLY A 124 -11.84 -4.16 7.46
CA GLY A 124 -10.72 -3.63 8.25
C GLY A 124 -9.37 -4.23 7.87
N ALA A 125 -8.46 -4.27 8.86
CA ALA A 125 -7.15 -4.87 8.69
C ALA A 125 -7.20 -6.39 8.90
N LEU A 126 -6.66 -7.15 7.95
CA LEU A 126 -6.55 -8.60 8.07
C LEU A 126 -5.37 -8.97 8.97
N SER A 127 -5.65 -9.72 10.03
CA SER A 127 -4.63 -10.40 10.82
C SER A 127 -4.63 -11.89 10.51
N VAL A 128 -3.46 -12.48 10.31
CA VAL A 128 -3.31 -13.92 10.08
C VAL A 128 -2.56 -14.50 11.27
N SER A 129 -3.13 -15.53 11.89
CA SER A 129 -2.46 -16.27 12.96
C SER A 129 -3.04 -17.66 13.10
N ASN A 130 -2.19 -18.63 13.46
CA ASN A 130 -2.68 -19.89 13.99
C ASN A 130 -3.31 -19.61 15.35
N GLY A 131 -4.53 -20.13 15.58
CA GLY A 131 -5.33 -19.89 16.78
C GLY A 131 -4.61 -20.17 18.09
#